data_AF-A0A959EMK5-F1
#
_entry.id   AF-A0A959EMK5-F1
#
_cell.length_a   1.000
_cell.length_b   1.000
_cell.length_c   1.000
_cell.angle_alpha   90.00
_cell.angle_beta   90.00
_cell.angle_gamma   90.00
#
_symmetry.space_group_name_H-M   'P 1'
#
loop_
_entity.id
_entity.type
_entity.pdbx_description
1 polymer ?
#
loop_
_entity_poly.entity_id
_entity_poly.type
_entity_poly.pdbx_seq_one_letter_code
_entity_poly.pdbx_strand_id
1 'polypeptide(L)'
;SVGHDSHNILAVGADDEALCRAVNLLIEHRGGVCAVDGEREEILPLPVAGLMSDLDGWAVAESYQRIDRMAKELGSTLKAPFMTLSFMALLVIPSLKLSDLGLFDGERFEFVELGFGR
;
A
#
# COMPACT_ATOMS: atom_id res chain seq x y z
N SER A 1 -0.09 5.09 0.00
CA SER A 1 -1.26 5.84 0.52
C SER A 1 -2.54 5.58 -0.26
N VAL A 2 -2.50 4.89 -1.40
CA VAL A 2 -3.72 4.56 -2.17
C VAL A 2 -4.38 3.31 -1.57
N GLY A 3 -5.10 3.45 -0.44
CA GLY A 3 -5.93 2.38 0.13
C GLY A 3 -7.41 2.65 -0.12
N HIS A 4 -8.07 1.93 -1.02
CA HIS A 4 -9.47 2.17 -1.32
C HIS A 4 -10.36 1.75 -0.14
N ASP A 5 -11.28 2.55 0.42
CA ASP A 5 -11.66 3.93 0.09
C ASP A 5 -11.26 4.96 1.17
N SER A 6 -10.73 4.51 2.30
CA SER A 6 -10.33 5.41 3.41
C SER A 6 -9.03 6.18 3.12
N HIS A 7 -8.25 5.72 2.14
CA HIS A 7 -6.97 6.29 1.70
C HIS A 7 -5.93 6.45 2.81
N ASN A 8 -5.98 5.55 3.80
CA ASN A 8 -4.93 5.39 4.79
C ASN A 8 -3.65 4.79 4.17
N ILE A 9 -2.53 4.94 4.87
CA ILE A 9 -1.30 4.24 4.51
C ILE A 9 -1.51 2.75 4.73
N LEU A 10 -1.22 1.97 3.69
CA LEU A 10 -1.23 0.52 3.72
C LEU A 10 0.15 0.05 3.27
N ALA A 11 0.75 -0.85 4.04
CA ALA A 11 2.07 -1.41 3.77
C ALA A 11 2.04 -2.92 4.02
N VAL A 12 2.87 -3.65 3.26
CA VAL A 12 3.08 -5.08 3.39
C VAL A 12 4.57 -5.36 3.20
N GLY A 13 5.12 -6.26 4.00
CA GLY A 13 6.55 -6.53 4.04
C GLY A 13 6.88 -7.63 5.04
N ALA A 14 8.12 -8.08 5.02
CA ALA A 14 8.63 -9.14 5.90
C ALA A 14 9.67 -8.64 6.91
N ASP A 15 9.97 -7.35 6.91
CA ASP A 15 10.97 -6.69 7.75
C ASP A 15 10.43 -5.36 8.27
N ASP A 16 10.48 -5.18 9.60
CA ASP A 16 9.91 -4.00 10.26
C ASP A 16 10.66 -2.72 9.89
N GLU A 17 11.97 -2.79 9.70
CA GLU A 17 12.80 -1.63 9.36
C GLU A 17 12.48 -1.13 7.95
N ALA A 18 12.40 -2.04 6.98
CA ALA A 18 11.97 -1.74 5.62
C ALA A 18 10.53 -1.20 5.57
N LEU A 19 9.62 -1.74 6.38
CA LEU A 19 8.25 -1.21 6.50
C LEU A 19 8.24 0.22 7.04
N CYS A 20 9.01 0.50 8.10
CA CYS A 20 9.14 1.84 8.66
C CYS A 20 9.70 2.82 7.62
N ARG A 21 10.75 2.44 6.89
CA ARG A 21 11.31 3.25 5.80
C ARG A 21 10.28 3.53 4.71
N ALA A 22 9.58 2.51 4.21
CA ALA A 22 8.55 2.68 3.19
C ALA A 22 7.43 3.62 3.63
N VAL A 23 6.96 3.50 4.88
CA VAL A 23 5.93 4.39 5.45
C VAL A 23 6.45 5.82 5.57
N ASN A 24 7.66 6.02 6.08
CA ASN A 24 8.26 7.35 6.21
C ASN A 24 8.50 8.01 4.85
N LEU A 25 8.93 7.25 3.84
CA LEU A 25 9.08 7.72 2.46
C LEU A 25 7.74 8.23 1.90
N LEU A 26 6.63 7.52 2.14
CA LEU A 26 5.31 8.00 1.76
C LEU A 26 4.92 9.30 2.49
N ILE A 27 5.24 9.42 3.77
CA ILE A 27 4.96 10.62 4.58
C ILE A 27 5.75 11.82 4.04
N GLU A 28 7.04 11.64 3.76
CA GLU A 28 7.92 12.67 3.19
C GLU A 28 7.37 13.21 1.88
N HIS A 29 6.93 12.31 0.99
CA HIS A 29 6.34 12.66 -0.30
C HIS A 29 4.85 13.04 -0.24
N ARG A 30 4.26 13.10 0.95
CA ARG A 30 2.84 13.45 1.18
C ARG A 30 1.85 12.53 0.44
N GLY A 31 2.23 11.27 0.29
CA GLY A 31 1.47 10.24 -0.40
C GLY A 31 2.12 9.73 -1.68
N GLY A 32 1.68 8.56 -2.12
CA GLY A 32 2.26 7.86 -3.24
C GLY A 32 2.13 6.35 -3.16
N VAL A 33 2.93 5.72 -4.01
CA VAL A 33 3.16 4.28 -4.07
C VAL A 33 4.67 4.06 -4.03
N CYS A 34 5.18 3.19 -3.17
CA CYS A 34 6.62 2.95 -3.04
C CYS A 34 6.95 1.47 -2.84
N ALA A 35 8.22 1.14 -3.03
CA ALA A 35 8.83 -0.13 -2.66
C ALA A 35 10.23 0.12 -2.06
N VAL A 36 10.61 -0.69 -1.08
CA VAL A 36 11.91 -0.61 -0.38
C VAL A 36 12.52 -2.01 -0.33
N ASP A 37 13.81 -2.12 -0.64
CA ASP A 37 14.62 -3.36 -0.57
C ASP A 37 16.04 -3.01 -0.09
N GLY A 38 16.34 -3.30 1.18
CA GLY A 38 17.57 -2.80 1.81
C GLY A 38 17.64 -1.27 1.74
N GLU A 39 18.66 -0.76 1.05
CA GLU A 39 18.92 0.67 0.79
C GLU A 39 18.25 1.18 -0.51
N ARG A 40 17.67 0.29 -1.33
CA ARG A 40 17.01 0.68 -2.57
C ARG A 40 15.59 1.15 -2.27
N GLU A 41 15.24 2.30 -2.83
CA GLU A 41 13.92 2.90 -2.70
C GLU A 41 13.40 3.32 -4.08
N GLU A 42 12.13 3.01 -4.36
CA GLU A 42 11.42 3.51 -5.55
C GLU A 42 10.12 4.15 -5.07
N ILE A 43 9.79 5.34 -5.59
CA ILE A 43 8.62 6.13 -5.20
C ILE A 43 7.95 6.76 -6.42
N LEU A 44 6.63 6.61 -6.49
CA LEU A 44 5.76 7.40 -7.33
C LEU A 44 5.03 8.39 -6.42
N PRO A 45 5.48 9.65 -6.34
CA PRO A 45 4.84 10.64 -5.51
C PRO A 45 3.47 11.01 -6.08
N LEU A 46 2.47 11.10 -5.19
CA LEU A 46 1.11 11.51 -5.51
C LEU A 46 0.71 12.70 -4.63
N PRO A 47 1.37 13.87 -4.79
CA PRO A 47 1.25 15.00 -3.87
C PRO A 47 -0.16 15.59 -3.77
N VAL A 48 -1.02 15.35 -4.77
CA VAL A 48 -2.41 15.82 -4.75
C VAL A 48 -3.27 14.76 -4.08
N ALA A 49 -3.62 15.02 -2.82
CA ALA A 49 -4.46 14.19 -1.96
C ALA A 49 -3.96 12.73 -1.76
N GLY A 50 -2.70 12.45 -2.06
CA GLY A 50 -2.17 11.07 -2.00
C GLY A 50 -2.64 10.18 -3.15
N LEU A 51 -3.28 10.75 -4.19
CA LEU A 51 -3.97 10.03 -5.27
C LEU A 51 -3.50 10.43 -6.68
N MET A 52 -3.09 11.68 -6.88
CA MET A 52 -2.70 12.18 -8.20
C MET A 52 -1.30 12.79 -8.18
N SER A 53 -0.59 12.54 -9.28
CA SER A 53 0.71 13.17 -9.57
C SER A 53 0.49 14.46 -10.37
N ASP A 54 1.38 15.42 -10.20
CA ASP A 54 1.50 16.64 -11.01
C ASP A 54 2.50 16.49 -12.18
N LEU A 55 3.09 15.30 -12.31
CA LEU A 55 3.97 14.92 -13.43
C LEU A 55 3.16 14.55 -14.69
N ASP A 56 3.84 14.54 -15.83
CA ASP A 56 3.24 14.05 -17.07
C ASP A 56 2.99 12.53 -17.03
N GLY A 57 2.02 12.08 -17.82
CA GLY A 57 1.58 10.68 -17.80
C GLY A 57 2.67 9.68 -18.17
N TRP A 58 3.67 10.06 -18.97
CA TRP A 58 4.77 9.16 -19.34
C TRP A 58 5.73 8.98 -18.17
N ALA A 59 6.10 10.07 -17.49
CA ALA A 59 6.91 10.01 -16.28
C ALA A 59 6.23 9.19 -15.17
N VAL A 60 4.93 9.38 -14.97
CA VAL A 60 4.13 8.58 -14.02
C VAL A 60 4.15 7.10 -14.40
N ALA A 61 3.92 6.77 -15.67
CA ALA A 61 3.90 5.40 -16.15
C ALA A 61 5.27 4.72 -15.99
N GLU A 62 6.35 5.43 -16.29
CA GLU A 62 7.71 4.91 -16.12
C GLU A 62 8.04 4.65 -14.65
N SER A 63 7.72 5.60 -13.75
CA SER A 63 7.92 5.42 -12.31
C SER A 63 7.10 4.23 -11.78
N TYR A 64 5.83 4.12 -12.17
CA TYR A 64 5.00 2.98 -11.80
C TYR A 64 5.59 1.65 -12.27
N GLN A 65 6.14 1.59 -13.49
CA GLN A 65 6.79 0.38 -14.01
C GLN A 65 8.04 -0.01 -13.22
N ARG A 66 8.83 0.95 -12.73
CA ARG A 66 10.00 0.67 -11.89
C ARG A 66 9.60 0.06 -10.56
N ILE A 67 8.60 0.64 -9.89
CA ILE A 67 8.13 0.17 -8.59
C ILE A 67 7.44 -1.20 -8.73
N ASP A 68 6.63 -1.40 -9.77
CA ASP A 68 5.99 -2.70 -10.07
C ASP A 68 7.03 -3.81 -10.31
N ARG A 69 8.11 -3.49 -11.03
CA ARG A 69 9.22 -4.41 -11.24
C ARG A 69 9.93 -4.76 -9.94
N MET A 70 10.24 -3.75 -9.12
CA MET A 70 10.89 -3.96 -7.83
C MET A 70 10.06 -4.85 -6.90
N ALA A 71 8.74 -4.66 -6.84
CA ALA A 71 7.85 -5.54 -6.08
C ALA A 71 7.89 -7.00 -6.56
N LYS A 72 8.08 -7.24 -7.86
CA LYS A 72 8.24 -8.58 -8.45
C LYS A 72 9.62 -9.17 -8.17
N GLU A 73 10.67 -8.35 -8.20
CA GLU A 73 12.03 -8.73 -7.81
C GLU A 73 12.08 -9.18 -6.34
N LEU A 74 11.31 -8.53 -5.48
CA LEU A 74 11.08 -8.90 -4.08
C LEU A 74 10.24 -10.19 -3.89
N GLY A 75 9.79 -10.83 -4.98
CA GLY A 75 9.11 -12.12 -4.95
C GLY A 75 7.58 -12.08 -5.09
N SER A 76 6.97 -10.92 -5.33
CA SER A 76 5.53 -10.86 -5.60
C SER A 76 5.18 -11.60 -6.90
N THR A 77 4.27 -12.57 -6.82
CA THR A 77 3.70 -13.29 -7.97
C THR A 77 2.47 -12.61 -8.55
N LEU A 78 2.01 -11.52 -7.95
CA LEU A 78 0.81 -10.81 -8.37
C LEU A 78 1.02 -10.07 -9.70
N LYS A 79 0.01 -10.12 -10.57
CA LYS A 79 0.03 -9.38 -11.84
C LYS A 79 0.13 -7.86 -11.63
N ALA A 80 -0.59 -7.34 -10.65
CA ALA A 80 -0.65 -5.93 -10.29
C ALA A 80 -0.58 -5.78 -8.75
N PRO A 81 0.61 -5.83 -8.14
CA PRO A 81 0.78 -5.88 -6.68
C PRO A 81 0.14 -4.70 -5.95
N PHE A 82 0.38 -3.48 -6.43
CA PHE A 82 -0.11 -2.26 -5.77
C PHE A 82 -1.62 -2.06 -5.88
N MET A 83 -2.20 -2.35 -7.04
CA MET A 83 -3.65 -2.33 -7.21
C MET A 83 -4.29 -3.38 -6.29
N THR A 84 -3.75 -4.59 -6.25
CA THR A 84 -4.25 -5.66 -5.38
C THR A 84 -4.19 -5.26 -3.90
N LEU A 85 -3.07 -4.69 -3.46
CA LEU A 85 -2.91 -4.18 -2.09
C LEU A 85 -3.93 -3.09 -1.79
N SER A 86 -4.15 -2.15 -2.71
CA SER A 86 -5.12 -1.06 -2.55
C SER A 86 -6.55 -1.56 -2.24
N PHE A 87 -6.97 -2.67 -2.85
CA PHE A 87 -8.27 -3.30 -2.63
C PHE A 87 -8.40 -4.05 -1.29
N MET A 88 -7.30 -4.26 -0.56
CA MET A 88 -7.36 -4.89 0.78
C MET A 88 -7.99 -3.97 1.83
N ALA A 89 -7.95 -2.65 1.62
CA ALA A 89 -8.59 -1.66 2.49
C ALA A 89 -10.10 -1.49 2.21
N LEU A 90 -10.63 -2.12 1.15
CA LEU A 90 -12.01 -1.89 0.70
C LEU A 90 -12.98 -2.70 1.55
N LEU A 91 -13.47 -2.09 2.63
CA LEU A 91 -14.32 -2.73 3.65
C LEU A 91 -15.66 -3.26 3.11
N VAL A 92 -16.11 -2.80 1.94
CA VAL A 92 -17.47 -3.07 1.43
C VAL A 92 -17.58 -4.32 0.54
N ILE A 93 -16.47 -5.00 0.19
CA ILE A 93 -16.47 -6.20 -0.70
C ILE A 93 -15.12 -6.96 -0.65
N PRO A 94 -15.03 -8.31 -0.47
CA PRO A 94 -15.88 -9.30 0.20
C PRO A 94 -15.40 -9.55 1.65
N SER A 95 -15.66 -10.72 2.27
CA SER A 95 -15.37 -11.05 3.67
C SER A 95 -13.91 -10.78 4.13
N LEU A 96 -13.78 -10.42 5.41
CA LEU A 96 -12.56 -10.04 6.15
C LEU A 96 -11.65 -8.99 5.47
N LYS A 97 -11.56 -7.80 6.06
CA LYS A 97 -10.80 -6.66 5.56
C LYS A 97 -10.01 -5.96 6.64
N LEU A 98 -8.88 -5.37 6.29
CA LEU A 98 -8.07 -4.59 7.21
C LEU A 98 -8.41 -3.11 7.07
N SER A 99 -8.80 -2.49 8.18
CA SER A 99 -8.84 -1.04 8.32
C SER A 99 -7.76 -0.56 9.29
N ASP A 100 -7.66 0.76 9.44
CA ASP A 100 -6.87 1.42 10.47
C ASP A 100 -7.33 1.11 11.90
N LEU A 101 -8.55 0.59 12.07
CA LEU A 101 -9.11 0.21 13.37
C LEU A 101 -8.97 -1.29 13.66
N GLY A 102 -8.46 -2.09 12.71
CA GLY A 102 -8.23 -3.52 12.87
C GLY A 102 -8.86 -4.37 11.76
N LEU A 103 -8.98 -5.68 12.02
CA LEU A 103 -9.61 -6.63 11.11
C LEU A 103 -11.15 -6.52 11.22
N PHE A 104 -11.83 -6.33 10.10
CA PHE A 104 -13.28 -6.13 10.03
C PHE A 104 -13.93 -7.21 9.19
N ASP A 105 -14.98 -7.85 9.71
CA ASP A 105 -15.77 -8.83 9.00
C ASP A 105 -16.96 -8.14 8.32
N GLY A 106 -16.89 -8.00 6.99
CA GLY A 106 -17.98 -7.40 6.20
C GLY A 106 -19.28 -8.22 6.15
N GLU A 107 -19.25 -9.52 6.46
CA GLU A 107 -20.45 -10.36 6.50
C GLU A 107 -21.18 -10.20 7.85
N ARG A 108 -20.42 -10.14 8.95
CA ARG A 108 -20.97 -9.97 10.31
C ARG A 108 -21.12 -8.51 10.72
N PHE A 109 -20.50 -7.59 9.97
CA PHE A 109 -20.47 -6.16 10.19
C PHE A 109 -19.91 -5.76 11.57
N GLU A 110 -18.82 -6.42 11.98
CA GLU A 110 -18.16 -6.21 13.26
C GLU A 110 -16.63 -6.32 13.11
N PHE A 111 -15.90 -5.77 14.08
CA PHE A 111 -14.46 -6.00 14.19
C PHE A 111 -14.19 -7.41 14.74
N VAL A 112 -13.19 -8.06 14.15
CA VAL A 112 -12.72 -9.38 14.56
C VAL A 112 -11.63 -9.22 15.60
N GLU A 113 -11.83 -9.86 16.74
CA GLU A 113 -10.81 -9.95 17.78
C GLU A 113 -9.63 -10.79 17.28
N LEU A 114 -8.44 -10.19 17.21
CA LEU A 114 -7.23 -10.88 16.80
C LEU A 114 -6.70 -11.67 18.01
N GLY A 115 -6.80 -12.99 17.95
CA GLY A 115 -6.27 -13.89 18.97
C GLY A 115 -4.74 -13.94 18.96
N PHE A 116 -4.08 -12.87 19.39
CA PHE A 116 -2.64 -12.84 19.62
C PHE A 116 -2.31 -12.25 21.00
N GLY A 117 -2.01 -13.15 21.95
CA GLY A 117 -1.21 -12.86 23.14
C GLY A 117 -1.92 -12.23 24.34
N ARG A 118 -2.62 -13.07 25.12
CA ARG A 118 -3.18 -12.84 26.48
C ARG A 118 -4.22 -11.74 26.65
#